data_AF-A0A8T3YJ72-F1
#
_entry.id   AF-A0A8T3YJ72-F1
#
_cell.length_a   1.000
_cell.length_b   1.000
_cell.length_c   1.000
_cell.angle_alpha   90.00
_cell.angle_beta   90.00
_cell.angle_gamma   90.00
#
_symmetry.space_group_name_H-M   'P 1'
#
loop_
_entity.id
_entity.type
_entity.pdbx_description
1 polymer ?
#
loop_
_entity_poly.entity_id
_entity_poly.type
_entity_poly.pdbx_seq_one_letter_code
_entity_poly.pdbx_strand_id
1 'polypeptide(L)'
;MKLVVDTNVLFSFFVKSSTTREMISDFRTFDELRKHSATIRKKAKISEAEFEEMLEYLQAFVASVSLEVYEDKLREASEVCPDPNDVDFFALAITLDCDIWSNEEKLKKQTHVNVFTTKDLVKRFGFYAK
;
A
#
# COMPACT_ATOMS: atom_id res chain seq x y z
N MET A 1 -7.76 11.97 3.15
CA MET A 1 -6.93 11.79 1.95
C MET A 1 -7.16 10.37 1.48
N LYS A 2 -7.31 10.13 0.19
CA LYS A 2 -7.35 8.76 -0.37
C LYS A 2 -5.95 8.42 -0.86
N LEU A 3 -5.49 7.20 -0.63
CA LEU A 3 -4.17 6.74 -1.05
C LEU A 3 -4.26 5.33 -1.64
N VAL A 4 -3.51 5.10 -2.71
CA VAL A 4 -3.16 3.77 -3.18
C VAL A 4 -1.95 3.27 -2.39
N VAL A 5 -2.08 2.16 -1.66
CA VAL A 5 -1.00 1.67 -0.79
C VAL A 5 -0.26 0.51 -1.43
N ASP A 6 1.05 0.66 -1.57
CA ASP A 6 1.98 -0.39 -1.99
C ASP A 6 2.01 -1.56 -0.97
N THR A 7 2.01 -2.79 -1.47
CA THR A 7 2.09 -4.01 -0.65
C THR A 7 3.28 -4.00 0.32
N ASN A 8 4.44 -3.48 -0.09
CA ASN A 8 5.63 -3.41 0.77
C ASN A 8 5.42 -2.50 1.99
N VAL A 9 4.63 -1.44 1.84
CA VAL A 9 4.21 -0.60 2.96
C VAL A 9 3.30 -1.42 3.87
N LEU A 10 2.35 -2.17 3.32
CA LEU A 10 1.44 -3.01 4.10
C LEU A 10 2.15 -4.14 4.84
N PHE A 11 3.29 -4.67 4.37
CA PHE A 11 4.08 -5.59 5.18
C PHE A 11 4.53 -4.98 6.52
N SER A 12 4.77 -3.67 6.56
CA SER A 12 5.16 -2.99 7.82
C SER A 12 4.01 -2.90 8.83
N PHE A 13 2.75 -3.02 8.40
CA PHE A 13 1.58 -3.10 9.29
C PHE A 13 1.69 -4.27 10.30
N PHE A 14 2.33 -5.38 9.90
CA PHE A 14 2.46 -6.58 10.72
C PHE A 14 3.49 -6.48 11.84
N VAL A 15 4.35 -5.45 11.81
CA VAL A 15 5.35 -5.22 12.85
C VAL A 15 4.69 -4.48 14.02
N LYS A 16 4.76 -5.05 15.24
CA LYS A 16 4.32 -4.36 16.47
C LYS A 16 4.95 -2.96 16.52
N SER A 17 4.11 -1.95 16.78
CA SER A 17 4.42 -0.51 16.87
C SER A 17 4.81 0.23 15.57
N SER A 18 4.44 -0.26 14.39
CA SER A 18 4.66 0.52 13.16
C SER A 18 3.67 1.69 13.04
N THR A 19 4.18 2.88 12.69
CA THR A 19 3.37 4.06 12.37
C THR A 19 2.36 3.78 11.25
N THR A 20 2.67 2.81 10.40
CA THR A 20 1.78 2.30 9.34
C THR A 20 0.45 1.78 9.89
N ARG A 21 0.43 1.16 11.08
CA ARG A 21 -0.79 0.63 11.71
C ARG A 21 -1.81 1.71 12.10
N GLU A 22 -1.36 2.95 12.32
CA GLU A 22 -2.22 4.08 12.71
C GLU A 22 -2.79 4.84 11.51
N MET A 23 -2.29 4.61 10.30
CA MET A 23 -2.49 5.49 9.14
C MET A 23 -3.35 4.90 8.01
N ILE A 24 -3.69 3.61 8.04
CA ILE A 24 -4.25 2.95 6.86
C ILE A 24 -5.78 3.11 6.77
N SER A 25 -6.20 3.62 5.61
CA SER A 25 -7.50 3.40 5.01
C SER A 25 -7.32 3.10 3.50
N ASP A 26 -7.90 1.98 3.04
CA ASP A 26 -8.04 1.49 1.64
C ASP A 26 -6.91 0.64 1.00
N PHE A 27 -7.26 -0.36 0.14
CA PHE A 27 -6.47 -1.21 -0.82
C PHE A 27 -6.51 -2.78 -0.99
N ARG A 28 -6.22 -3.18 -2.24
CA ARG A 28 -6.17 -4.51 -2.89
C ARG A 28 -4.85 -5.29 -2.77
N THR A 29 -4.58 -5.91 -1.64
CA THR A 29 -3.25 -6.56 -1.42
C THR A 29 -3.31 -7.81 -0.55
N PHE A 30 -4.52 -8.25 -0.16
CA PHE A 30 -4.68 -9.37 0.76
C PHE A 30 -4.15 -10.69 0.22
N ASP A 31 -4.25 -10.94 -1.09
CA ASP A 31 -3.71 -12.16 -1.70
C ASP A 31 -2.19 -12.19 -1.67
N GLU A 32 -1.54 -11.05 -1.88
CA GLU A 32 -0.08 -10.94 -1.81
C GLU A 32 0.42 -11.04 -0.36
N LEU A 33 -0.32 -10.45 0.60
CA LEU A 33 -0.06 -10.64 2.04
C LEU A 33 -0.18 -12.12 2.43
N ARG A 34 -1.22 -12.83 1.97
CA ARG A 34 -1.39 -14.28 2.22
C ARG A 34 -0.27 -15.09 1.57
N LYS A 35 0.11 -14.78 0.32
CA LYS A 35 1.20 -15.45 -0.41
C LYS A 35 2.55 -15.32 0.31
N HIS A 36 2.79 -14.17 0.97
CA HIS A 36 4.03 -13.89 1.69
C HIS A 36 3.93 -14.08 3.22
N SER A 37 2.86 -14.71 3.73
CA SER A 37 2.56 -14.83 5.17
C SER A 37 3.70 -15.41 6.00
N ALA A 38 4.38 -16.45 5.51
CA ALA A 38 5.51 -17.06 6.21
C ALA A 38 6.68 -16.08 6.45
N THR A 39 7.01 -15.28 5.44
CA THR A 39 8.08 -14.26 5.54
C THR A 39 7.66 -13.14 6.47
N ILE A 40 6.39 -12.70 6.40
CA ILE A 40 5.83 -11.65 7.24
C ILE A 40 5.87 -12.08 8.71
N ARG A 41 5.30 -13.25 9.03
CA ARG A 41 5.28 -13.80 10.40
C ARG A 41 6.67 -13.92 11.01
N LYS A 42 7.64 -14.40 10.22
CA LYS A 42 9.04 -14.51 10.66
C LYS A 42 9.65 -13.15 11.01
N LYS A 43 9.44 -12.14 10.17
CA LYS A 43 9.96 -10.78 10.40
C LYS A 43 9.26 -10.07 11.56
N ALA A 44 7.93 -10.20 11.62
CA ALA A 44 7.08 -9.60 12.64
C ALA A 44 7.12 -10.32 14.00
N LYS A 45 7.64 -11.56 14.04
CA LYS A 45 7.66 -12.43 15.23
C LYS A 45 6.25 -12.67 15.80
N ILE A 46 5.31 -12.99 14.91
CA ILE A 46 3.91 -13.28 15.23
C ILE A 46 3.52 -14.69 14.76
N SER A 47 2.52 -15.26 15.42
CA SER A 47 1.91 -16.55 15.09
C SER A 47 1.00 -16.47 13.86
N GLU A 48 0.55 -17.63 13.34
CA GLU A 48 -0.47 -17.67 12.27
C GLU A 48 -1.79 -17.04 12.71
N ALA A 49 -2.23 -17.33 13.94
CA ALA A 49 -3.47 -16.77 14.48
C ALA A 49 -3.40 -15.24 14.59
N GLU A 50 -2.29 -14.71 15.10
CA GLU A 50 -2.06 -13.26 15.15
C GLU A 50 -1.99 -12.64 13.74
N PHE A 51 -1.44 -13.35 12.75
CA PHE A 51 -1.42 -12.87 11.36
C PHE A 51 -2.83 -12.77 10.78
N GLU A 52 -3.66 -13.80 10.93
CA GLU A 52 -5.04 -13.80 10.43
C GLU A 52 -5.90 -12.74 11.15
N GLU A 53 -5.78 -12.59 12.47
CA GLU A 53 -6.48 -11.54 13.23
C GLU A 53 -6.10 -10.14 12.74
N MET A 54 -4.80 -9.92 12.51
CA MET A 54 -4.32 -8.66 11.97
C MET A 54 -4.75 -8.42 10.53
N LEU A 55 -4.81 -9.48 9.72
CA LEU A 55 -5.28 -9.41 8.34
C LEU A 55 -6.77 -9.07 8.29
N GLU A 56 -7.60 -9.67 9.14
CA GLU A 56 -9.02 -9.33 9.30
C GLU A 56 -9.20 -7.88 9.77
N TYR A 57 -8.42 -7.43 10.75
CA TYR A 57 -8.42 -6.03 11.16
C TYR A 57 -8.09 -5.13 9.98
N LEU A 58 -7.02 -5.43 9.23
CA LEU A 58 -6.65 -4.67 8.05
C LEU A 58 -7.78 -4.63 7.00
N GLN A 59 -8.43 -5.75 6.71
CA GLN A 59 -9.60 -5.83 5.81
C GLN A 59 -10.76 -4.94 6.23
N ALA A 60 -10.98 -4.77 7.53
CA ALA A 60 -12.06 -3.92 8.04
C ALA A 60 -11.84 -2.41 7.77
N PHE A 61 -10.59 -1.97 7.60
CA PHE A 61 -10.25 -0.56 7.32
C PHE A 61 -9.94 -0.29 5.84
N VAL A 62 -9.98 -1.31 5.00
CA VAL A 62 -9.38 -1.29 3.67
C VAL A 62 -10.38 -1.84 2.65
N ALA A 63 -10.81 -1.03 1.68
CA ALA A 63 -11.70 -1.51 0.63
C ALA A 63 -10.89 -2.22 -0.47
N SER A 64 -11.40 -3.38 -0.90
CA SER A 64 -10.93 -4.02 -2.12
C SER A 64 -11.65 -3.37 -3.29
N VAL A 65 -10.89 -3.02 -4.32
CA VAL A 65 -11.45 -2.55 -5.59
C VAL A 65 -11.19 -3.68 -6.62
N SER A 66 -11.97 -3.84 -7.69
CA SER A 66 -11.82 -4.94 -8.66
C SER A 66 -11.19 -4.48 -9.99
N LEU A 67 -10.48 -5.34 -10.72
CA LEU A 67 -9.66 -4.95 -11.90
C LEU A 67 -10.47 -4.14 -12.92
N GLU A 68 -11.73 -4.50 -13.08
CA GLU A 68 -12.72 -3.85 -13.95
C GLU A 68 -12.91 -2.36 -13.64
N VAL A 69 -12.54 -1.90 -12.44
CA VAL A 69 -12.64 -0.50 -12.05
C VAL A 69 -11.52 0.37 -12.64
N TYR A 70 -10.31 -0.17 -12.85
CA TYR A 70 -9.16 0.62 -13.33
C TYR A 70 -8.56 0.12 -14.63
N GLU A 71 -9.07 -0.97 -15.22
CA GLU A 71 -8.47 -1.59 -16.39
C GLU A 71 -8.34 -0.64 -17.58
N ASP A 72 -9.25 0.34 -17.71
CA ASP A 72 -9.23 1.39 -18.73
C ASP A 72 -8.03 2.33 -18.58
N LYS A 73 -7.48 2.44 -17.36
CA LYS A 73 -6.30 3.25 -17.03
C LYS A 73 -4.98 2.50 -17.08
N LEU A 74 -4.97 1.18 -17.27
CA LEU A 74 -3.72 0.39 -17.35
C LEU A 74 -2.77 0.89 -18.43
N ARG A 75 -3.30 1.25 -19.60
CA ARG A 75 -2.48 1.76 -20.70
C ARG A 75 -1.83 3.09 -20.34
N GLU A 76 -2.62 4.05 -19.86
CA GLU A 76 -2.13 5.35 -19.40
C GLU A 76 -1.09 5.18 -18.30
N ALA A 77 -1.36 4.32 -17.32
CA ALA A 77 -0.47 4.00 -16.23
C ALA A 77 0.87 3.41 -16.71
N SER A 78 0.87 2.55 -17.72
CA SER A 78 2.10 1.95 -18.25
C SER A 78 3.05 2.95 -18.92
N GLU A 79 2.53 4.08 -19.41
CA GLU A 79 3.32 5.13 -20.04
C GLU A 79 4.01 6.04 -19.01
N VAL A 80 3.41 6.17 -17.81
CA VAL A 80 3.91 7.03 -16.73
C VAL A 80 4.68 6.26 -15.65
N CYS A 81 4.36 4.98 -15.45
CA CYS A 81 4.92 4.18 -14.37
C CYS A 81 6.39 3.84 -14.62
N PRO A 82 7.32 4.21 -13.71
CA PRO A 82 8.74 3.91 -13.89
C PRO A 82 9.09 2.42 -13.75
N ASP A 83 8.20 1.59 -13.21
CA ASP A 83 8.39 0.15 -13.05
C ASP A 83 7.16 -0.63 -13.52
N PRO A 84 7.30 -1.51 -14.53
CA PRO A 84 6.20 -2.31 -15.06
C PRO A 84 5.45 -3.16 -14.01
N ASN A 85 6.08 -3.52 -12.89
CA ASN A 85 5.44 -4.32 -11.85
C ASN A 85 4.50 -3.49 -10.96
N ASP A 86 4.59 -2.17 -11.02
CA ASP A 86 3.85 -1.24 -10.16
C ASP A 86 2.72 -0.53 -10.93
N VAL A 87 2.45 -0.93 -12.18
CA VAL A 87 1.47 -0.29 -13.09
C VAL A 87 0.05 -0.31 -12.53
N ASP A 88 -0.36 -1.40 -11.87
CA ASP A 88 -1.69 -1.51 -11.27
C ASP A 88 -1.94 -0.42 -10.21
N PHE A 89 -0.92 -0.06 -9.42
CA PHE A 89 -1.03 1.00 -8.43
C PHE A 89 -1.25 2.37 -9.08
N PHE A 90 -0.57 2.62 -10.21
CA PHE A 90 -0.74 3.85 -10.98
C PHE A 90 -2.10 3.92 -11.67
N ALA A 91 -2.55 2.83 -12.28
CA ALA A 91 -3.85 2.77 -12.94
C ALA A 91 -4.98 3.07 -11.96
N LEU A 92 -4.91 2.48 -10.77
CA LEU A 92 -5.92 2.71 -9.74
C LEU A 92 -5.81 4.12 -9.13
N ALA A 93 -4.60 4.66 -8.96
CA ALA A 93 -4.41 6.02 -8.48
C ALA A 93 -5.00 7.06 -9.44
N ILE A 94 -4.78 6.89 -10.75
CA ILE A 94 -5.36 7.73 -11.80
C ILE A 94 -6.89 7.60 -11.80
N THR A 95 -7.41 6.37 -11.72
CA THR A 95 -8.85 6.08 -11.71
C THR A 95 -9.57 6.76 -10.54
N LEU A 96 -8.97 6.70 -9.35
CA LEU A 96 -9.56 7.23 -8.12
C LEU A 96 -9.19 8.69 -7.83
N ASP A 97 -8.39 9.31 -8.70
CA ASP A 97 -7.84 10.66 -8.53
C ASP A 97 -7.18 10.83 -7.14
N CYS A 98 -6.22 9.95 -6.85
CA CYS A 98 -5.56 9.91 -5.54
C CYS A 98 -4.06 9.65 -5.63
N ASP A 99 -3.36 9.93 -4.54
CA ASP A 99 -1.90 9.79 -4.47
C ASP A 99 -1.50 8.35 -4.12
N ILE A 100 -0.24 7.97 -4.38
CA ILE A 100 0.32 6.66 -4.01
C ILE A 100 1.11 6.78 -2.72
N TRP A 101 0.98 5.80 -1.83
CA TRP A 101 1.86 5.59 -0.69
C TRP A 101 2.79 4.41 -0.96
N SER A 102 4.06 4.72 -1.22
CA SER A 102 5.12 3.73 -1.42
C SER A 102 6.46 4.24 -0.88
N ASN A 103 7.26 3.34 -0.31
CA ASN A 103 8.65 3.62 0.08
C ASN A 103 9.66 3.35 -1.04
N GLU A 104 9.19 3.00 -2.23
CA GLU A 104 10.02 2.76 -3.40
C GLU A 104 10.31 4.09 -4.12
N GLU A 105 11.50 4.63 -3.88
CA GLU A 105 11.92 5.95 -4.39
C GLU A 105 11.93 6.01 -5.92
N LYS A 106 12.06 4.88 -6.64
CA LYS A 106 12.01 4.89 -8.11
C LYS A 106 10.65 5.37 -8.64
N LEU A 107 9.55 5.17 -7.88
CA LEU A 107 8.20 5.58 -8.29
C LEU A 107 8.02 7.10 -8.29
N LYS A 108 8.91 7.84 -7.59
CA LYS A 108 8.96 9.31 -7.61
C LYS A 108 9.65 9.88 -8.85
N LYS A 109 10.17 9.06 -9.77
CA LYS A 109 10.84 9.52 -11.00
C LYS A 109 9.87 10.08 -12.05
N GLN A 110 8.57 9.97 -11.82
CA GLN A 110 7.51 10.55 -12.63
C GLN A 110 6.78 11.66 -11.84
N THR A 111 6.01 12.50 -12.53
CA THR A 111 5.29 13.64 -11.95
C THR A 111 3.78 13.62 -12.16
N HIS A 112 3.24 12.55 -12.76
CA HIS A 112 1.83 12.39 -13.09
C HIS A 112 0.97 12.05 -11.86
N VAL A 113 1.51 11.24 -10.95
CA VAL A 113 0.86 10.83 -9.69
C VAL A 113 1.79 11.14 -8.52
N ASN A 114 1.30 11.79 -7.47
CA ASN A 114 2.16 12.04 -6.30
C ASN A 114 2.44 10.72 -5.59
N VAL A 115 3.71 10.52 -5.19
CA VAL A 115 4.11 9.35 -4.40
C VAL A 115 4.69 9.83 -3.07
N PHE A 116 4.06 9.41 -1.97
CA PHE A 116 4.51 9.69 -0.61
C PHE A 116 5.18 8.47 0.00
N THR A 117 6.32 8.67 0.63
CA THR A 117 6.89 7.66 1.54
C THR A 117 6.18 7.71 2.89
N THR A 118 6.37 6.67 3.71
CA THR A 118 5.93 6.71 5.12
C THR A 118 6.49 7.93 5.85
N LYS A 119 7.74 8.33 5.57
CA LYS A 119 8.36 9.54 6.16
C LYS A 119 7.63 10.82 5.73
N ASP A 120 7.25 10.91 4.47
CA ASP A 120 6.52 12.06 3.92
C ASP A 120 5.14 12.19 4.58
N LEU A 121 4.41 11.08 4.73
CA LEU A 121 3.11 11.05 5.39
C LEU A 121 3.21 11.37 6.88
N VAL A 122 4.18 10.77 7.59
CA VAL A 122 4.48 11.07 8.99
C VAL A 122 4.70 12.56 9.21
N LYS A 123 5.56 13.18 8.39
CA LYS A 123 5.84 14.61 8.47
C LYS A 123 4.60 15.45 8.15
N ARG A 124 3.79 15.02 7.18
CA ARG A 124 2.58 15.73 6.75
C ARG A 124 1.45 15.70 7.79
N PHE A 125 1.29 14.59 8.51
CA PHE A 125 0.20 14.40 9.47
C PHE A 125 0.62 14.51 10.95
N GLY A 126 1.90 14.76 11.24
CA GLY A 126 2.38 15.06 12.60
C GLY A 126 2.50 13.84 13.53
N PHE A 127 2.64 12.63 12.97
CA PHE A 127 2.83 11.41 13.76
C PHE A 127 4.28 11.30 14.21
N TYR A 128 4.62 11.81 15.39
CA TYR A 128 5.93 11.58 15.99
C TYR A 128 6.04 10.11 16.39
N ALA A 129 6.76 9.30 15.60
CA ALA A 129 7.15 7.96 16.01
C ALA A 129 7.88 8.05 17.36
N LYS A 130 7.31 7.45 18.40
CA LYS A 130 7.97 7.28 19.70
C LYS A 130 9.01 6.17 19.63
#